data_AF-A0A124HC30-F1
#
_entry.id   AF-A0A124HC30-F1
#
_cell.length_a   1.000
_cell.length_b   1.000
_cell.length_c   1.000
_cell.angle_alpha   90.00
_cell.angle_beta   90.00
_cell.angle_gamma   90.00
#
_symmetry.space_group_name_H-M   'P 1'
#
loop_
_entity.id
_entity.type
_entity.pdbx_description
1 polymer ?
#
loop_
_entity_poly.entity_id
_entity_poly.type
_entity_poly.pdbx_seq_one_letter_code
_entity_poly.pdbx_strand_id
1 'polypeptide(L)'
;MVTVRIVEQPGAGRGLVTENALREDDVVATICGAECRSYPTRTSVQIAADRHIDGLQVVAYLNHSCEPSTYVDVKALTVTAAAAAP
;
A
#
# COMPACT_ATOMS: atom_id res chain seq x y z
N MET A 1 -6.83 -3.18 -14.09
CA MET A 1 -5.59 -2.82 -13.39
C MET A 1 -5.53 -1.30 -13.39
N VAL A 2 -5.49 -0.70 -12.20
CA VAL A 2 -5.49 0.76 -12.03
C VAL A 2 -4.10 1.31 -12.34
N THR A 3 -4.03 2.44 -13.05
CA THR A 3 -2.76 3.17 -13.19
C THR A 3 -2.47 3.94 -11.90
N VAL A 4 -1.28 3.71 -11.34
CA VAL A 4 -0.76 4.42 -10.17
C VAL A 4 0.52 5.17 -10.54
N ARG A 5 0.78 6.28 -9.86
CA ARG A 5 1.98 7.08 -10.02
C ARG A 5 2.58 7.45 -8.68
N ILE A 6 3.91 7.51 -8.67
CA ILE A 6 4.67 8.04 -7.54
C ILE A 6 4.86 9.53 -7.77
N VAL A 7 4.47 10.34 -6.79
CA VAL A 7 4.57 11.81 -6.82
C VAL A 7 5.32 12.31 -5.60
N GLU A 8 5.97 13.46 -5.72
CA GLU A 8 6.49 14.18 -4.55
C GLU A 8 5.30 14.84 -3.82
N GLN A 9 5.21 14.61 -2.52
CA GLN A 9 4.16 15.08 -1.63
C GLN A 9 4.79 15.94 -0.51
N PRO A 10 4.51 17.26 -0.47
CA PRO A 10 5.08 18.15 0.52
C PRO A 10 4.86 17.64 1.96
N GLY A 11 5.93 17.56 2.74
CA GLY A 11 5.89 17.09 4.14
C GLY A 11 5.82 15.57 4.34
N ALA A 12 5.54 14.78 3.29
CA ALA A 12 5.46 13.31 3.37
C ALA A 12 6.51 12.58 2.51
N GLY A 13 7.31 13.31 1.73
CA GLY A 13 8.28 12.72 0.81
C GLY A 13 7.58 12.26 -0.46
N ARG A 14 7.63 10.97 -0.80
CA ARG A 14 6.96 10.43 -1.99
C ARG A 14 5.65 9.74 -1.62
N GLY A 15 4.62 9.90 -2.45
CA GLY A 15 3.33 9.25 -2.27
C GLY A 15 2.88 8.50 -3.53
N LEU A 16 2.04 7.49 -3.34
CA LEU A 16 1.38 6.74 -4.40
C LEU A 16 -0.03 7.29 -4.63
N VAL A 17 -0.32 7.76 -5.85
CA VAL A 17 -1.63 8.30 -6.24
C VAL A 17 -2.18 7.57 -7.46
N THR A 18 -3.49 7.62 -7.65
CA THR A 18 -4.15 7.20 -8.89
C THR A 18 -4.65 8.40 -9.68
N GLU A 19 -4.71 8.28 -11.00
CA GLU A 19 -5.28 9.31 -11.89
C GLU A 19 -6.76 9.06 -12.20
N ASN A 20 -7.29 7.89 -11.82
CA ASN A 20 -8.67 7.51 -12.06
C ASN A 20 -9.47 7.50 -10.75
N ALA A 21 -10.74 7.86 -10.81
CA ALA A 21 -11.65 7.62 -9.69
C ALA A 21 -11.78 6.11 -9.44
N LEU A 22 -11.78 5.73 -8.17
CA LEU A 22 -11.93 4.35 -7.72
C LEU A 22 -13.25 4.17 -7.00
N ARG A 23 -13.80 2.97 -7.09
CA ARG A 23 -14.90 2.50 -6.25
C ARG A 23 -14.32 1.77 -5.05
N GLU A 24 -15.10 1.68 -3.98
CA GLU A 24 -14.81 0.77 -2.88
C GLU A 24 -14.51 -0.65 -3.43
N ASP A 25 -13.55 -1.32 -2.83
CA ASP A 25 -13.06 -2.66 -3.20
C ASP A 25 -12.29 -2.76 -4.54
N ASP A 26 -12.11 -1.66 -5.28
CA ASP A 26 -11.23 -1.69 -6.46
C ASP A 26 -9.79 -2.03 -6.06
N VAL A 27 -9.16 -2.95 -6.79
CA VAL A 27 -7.74 -3.29 -6.60
C VAL A 27 -6.87 -2.18 -7.18
N VAL A 28 -6.20 -1.46 -6.29
CA VAL A 28 -5.29 -0.35 -6.60
C VAL A 28 -3.94 -0.87 -7.11
N ALA A 29 -3.38 -1.85 -6.40
CA ALA A 29 -2.09 -2.45 -6.72
C ALA A 29 -2.02 -3.90 -6.21
N THR A 30 -1.17 -4.69 -6.85
CA THR A 30 -0.81 -6.05 -6.40
C THR A 30 0.64 -6.05 -5.92
N ILE A 31 0.90 -6.71 -4.80
CA ILE A 31 2.23 -6.92 -4.26
C ILE A 31 2.80 -8.18 -4.90
N CYS A 32 3.81 -8.02 -5.75
CA CYS A 32 4.48 -9.12 -6.42
C CYS A 32 5.92 -9.26 -5.89
N GLY A 33 6.38 -10.51 -5.69
CA GLY A 33 7.77 -10.79 -5.32
C GLY A 33 8.16 -10.37 -3.91
N ALA A 34 7.20 -10.30 -2.98
CA ALA A 34 7.47 -9.95 -1.60
C ALA A 34 8.44 -10.94 -0.93
N GLU A 35 9.36 -10.41 -0.15
CA GLU A 35 10.34 -11.18 0.63
C GLU A 35 9.90 -11.28 2.09
N CYS A 36 10.03 -12.45 2.71
CA CYS A 36 9.82 -12.58 4.16
C CYS A 36 11.09 -12.14 4.92
N ARG A 37 10.90 -11.33 5.97
CA ARG A 37 11.94 -10.90 6.90
C ARG A 37 11.53 -11.20 8.34
N SER A 38 12.51 -11.47 9.19
CA SER A 38 12.32 -11.69 10.64
C SER A 38 12.44 -10.41 11.47
N TYR A 39 12.53 -9.25 10.83
CA TYR A 39 12.69 -7.94 11.47
C TYR A 39 11.93 -6.86 10.68
N PRO A 40 11.44 -5.80 11.35
CA PRO A 40 10.79 -4.68 10.68
C PRO A 40 11.79 -3.83 9.89
N THR A 41 11.34 -3.28 8.77
CA THR A 41 12.02 -2.20 8.04
C THR A 41 11.10 -0.99 7.96
N ARG A 42 11.56 0.13 7.42
CA ARG A 42 10.73 1.34 7.28
C ARG A 42 9.47 1.10 6.45
N THR A 43 9.50 0.15 5.52
CA THR A 43 8.41 -0.10 4.55
C THR A 43 7.84 -1.50 4.64
N SER A 44 8.31 -2.35 5.55
CA SER A 44 7.78 -3.71 5.66
C SER A 44 6.42 -3.73 6.36
N VAL A 45 5.59 -4.71 6.00
CA VAL A 45 4.29 -4.95 6.65
C VAL A 45 4.39 -6.20 7.50
N GLN A 46 4.02 -6.10 8.78
CA GLN A 46 4.01 -7.24 9.69
C GLN A 46 2.87 -8.21 9.32
N ILE A 47 3.19 -9.49 9.18
CA ILE A 47 2.24 -10.56 8.83
C ILE A 47 2.12 -11.65 9.91
N ALA A 48 3.06 -11.68 10.87
CA ALA A 48 3.01 -12.49 12.09
C ALA A 48 3.87 -11.82 13.18
N ALA A 49 3.84 -12.35 14.41
CA ALA A 49 4.57 -11.76 15.54
C ALA A 49 6.07 -11.52 15.27
N ASP A 50 6.71 -12.41 14.52
CA ASP A 50 8.14 -12.40 14.18
C ASP A 50 8.40 -12.30 12.67
N ARG A 51 7.38 -11.96 11.86
CA ARG A 51 7.46 -12.03 10.40
C ARG A 51 6.88 -10.80 9.73
N HIS A 52 7.66 -10.26 8.80
CA HIS A 52 7.29 -9.15 7.94
C HIS A 52 7.42 -9.55 6.47
N ILE A 53 6.62 -8.92 5.61
CA ILE A 53 6.85 -8.88 4.17
C ILE A 53 7.50 -7.56 3.80
N ASP A 54 8.52 -7.62 2.94
CA ASP A 54 9.20 -6.47 2.34
C ASP A 54 9.23 -6.64 0.81
N GLY A 55 9.89 -5.74 0.09
CA GLY A 55 9.92 -5.78 -1.38
C GLY A 55 8.58 -5.41 -2.00
N LEU A 56 7.82 -4.51 -1.36
CA LEU A 56 6.44 -4.16 -1.72
C LEU A 56 6.30 -3.36 -3.05
N GLN A 57 7.38 -3.16 -3.79
CA GLN A 57 7.40 -2.41 -5.04
C GLN A 57 6.77 -1.02 -4.89
N VAL A 58 5.84 -0.64 -5.77
CA VAL A 58 5.15 0.67 -5.72
C VAL A 58 4.35 0.88 -4.43
N VAL A 59 3.91 -0.20 -3.77
CA VAL A 59 3.15 -0.15 -2.51
C VAL A 59 4.01 0.38 -1.36
N ALA A 60 5.33 0.30 -1.45
CA ALA A 60 6.26 0.90 -0.49
C ALA A 60 6.19 2.45 -0.43
N TYR A 61 5.48 3.07 -1.38
CA TYR A 61 5.21 4.51 -1.43
C TYR A 61 3.80 4.89 -0.93
N LEU A 62 3.03 3.95 -0.38
CA LEU A 62 1.84 4.31 0.38
C LEU A 62 2.24 5.11 1.62
N ASN A 63 1.61 6.27 1.78
CA ASN A 63 1.77 7.09 2.98
C ASN A 63 0.76 6.66 4.05
N HIS A 64 1.15 6.81 5.31
CA HIS A 64 0.25 6.59 6.43
C HIS A 64 -0.75 7.75 6.57
N SER A 65 -2.00 7.43 6.86
CA SER A 65 -3.07 8.36 7.25
C SER A 65 -3.89 7.73 8.36
N CYS A 66 -4.31 8.53 9.35
CA CYS A 66 -5.27 8.09 10.37
C CYS A 66 -6.69 7.91 9.80
N GLU A 67 -6.97 8.50 8.63
CA GLU A 67 -8.18 8.31 7.84
C GLU A 67 -7.74 7.76 6.47
N PRO A 68 -7.51 6.43 6.35
CA PRO A 68 -6.93 5.85 5.15
C PRO A 68 -7.98 5.71 4.05
N SER A 69 -7.55 5.89 2.80
CA SER A 69 -8.36 5.65 1.60
C SER A 69 -8.11 4.27 0.97
N THR A 70 -7.25 3.45 1.58
CA THR A 70 -6.92 2.10 1.09
C THR A 70 -6.65 1.14 2.24
N TYR A 71 -6.77 -0.17 1.95
CA TYR A 71 -6.38 -1.25 2.85
C TYR A 71 -5.34 -2.15 2.17
N VAL A 72 -4.40 -2.69 2.97
CA VAL A 72 -3.43 -3.68 2.52
C VAL A 72 -3.89 -5.07 2.98
N ASP A 73 -4.26 -5.93 2.03
CA ASP A 73 -4.55 -7.34 2.29
C ASP A 73 -3.29 -8.17 2.04
N VAL A 74 -2.69 -8.66 3.12
CA VAL A 74 -1.46 -9.46 3.09
C VAL A 74 -1.70 -10.95 2.76
N LYS A 75 -2.95 -11.42 2.77
CA LYS A 75 -3.30 -12.78 2.31
C LYS A 75 -3.50 -12.79 0.81
N ALA A 76 -4.23 -11.81 0.28
CA ALA A 76 -4.43 -11.63 -1.15
C ALA A 76 -3.25 -10.95 -1.86
N LEU A 77 -2.35 -10.33 -1.09
CA LEU A 77 -1.22 -9.52 -1.59
C LEU A 77 -1.70 -8.38 -2.49
N THR A 78 -2.72 -7.65 -2.04
CA THR A 78 -3.33 -6.54 -2.78
C THR A 78 -3.53 -5.32 -1.91
N VAL A 79 -3.55 -4.16 -2.56
CA VAL A 79 -4.05 -2.90 -1.99
C VAL A 79 -5.43 -2.64 -2.58
N THR A 80 -6.44 -2.46 -1.75
CA THR A 80 -7.82 -2.17 -2.17
C THR A 80 -8.24 -0.78 -1.75
N ALA A 81 -9.07 -0.13 -2.55
CA ALA A 81 -9.68 1.15 -2.21
C ALA A 81 -10.70 0.96 -1.07
N ALA A 82 -10.60 1.80 -0.05
CA ALA A 82 -11.61 1.91 0.99
C ALA A 82 -12.80 2.73 0.50
N ALA A 83 -13.97 2.59 1.14
CA ALA A 83 -15.06 3.54 0.96
C ALA A 83 -14.54 4.98 1.18
N ALA A 84 -14.97 5.91 0.32
CA ALA A 84 -14.72 7.31 0.57
C ALA A 84 -15.36 7.67 1.92
N ALA A 85 -14.60 8.35 2.79
CA ALA A 85 -15.17 8.91 4.01
C ALA A 85 -16.37 9.80 3.62
N PRO A 86 -17.53 9.65 4.31
CA PRO A 86 -18.73 10.42 4.03
C PRO A 86 -18.56 11.93 4.24
#